data_AF-A0A9D2SGB7-F1
#
_entry.id   AF-A0A9D2SGB7-F1
#
_cell.length_a   1.000
_cell.length_b   1.000
_cell.length_c   1.000
_cell.angle_alpha   90.00
_cell.angle_beta   90.00
_cell.angle_gamma   90.00
#
_symmetry.space_group_name_H-M   'P 1'
#
loop_
_entity.id
_entity.type
_entity.pdbx_description
1 polymer ?
#
loop_
_entity_poly.entity_id
_entity_poly.type
_entity_poly.pdbx_seq_one_letter_code
_entity_poly.pdbx_strand_id
1 'polypeptide(L)'
;MKELIMEKYKGSLLLKFAVVCFAAFLVVSLIGQQFKISEKQEELQDLQTQLSAQNARNEEIRNSLENSSGLEEYAERQARSELDYAKPGERVFVDVG
;
A
#
# COMPACT_ATOMS: atom_id res chain seq x y z
N MET A 1 -57.85 58.67 2.82
CA MET A 1 -56.44 59.04 2.54
C MET A 1 -55.58 58.20 3.45
N LYS A 2 -54.55 57.56 2.88
CA LYS A 2 -53.47 56.76 3.51
C LYS A 2 -53.94 55.48 4.18
N GLU A 3 -53.37 54.34 3.79
CA GLU A 3 -52.43 53.54 4.59
C GLU A 3 -51.74 52.52 3.67
N LEU A 4 -50.41 52.50 3.64
CA LEU A 4 -49.61 51.31 3.31
C LEU A 4 -48.28 51.45 4.06
N ILE A 5 -48.27 51.01 5.32
CA ILE A 5 -47.03 50.85 6.08
C ILE A 5 -46.37 49.58 5.56
N MET A 6 -45.33 49.73 4.74
CA MET A 6 -44.52 48.61 4.27
C MET A 6 -43.58 48.16 5.40
N GLU A 7 -43.87 47.00 5.99
CA GLU A 7 -42.97 46.30 6.91
C GLU A 7 -41.59 46.07 6.25
N LYS A 8 -40.53 46.53 6.91
CA LYS A 8 -39.15 46.39 6.42
C LYS A 8 -38.76 44.91 6.35
N TYR A 9 -38.34 44.49 5.17
CA TYR A 9 -38.01 43.12 4.82
C TYR A 9 -36.91 42.51 5.72
N LYS A 10 -37.23 41.40 6.41
CA LYS A 10 -36.34 40.57 7.26
C LYS A 10 -35.22 39.82 6.50
N GLY A 11 -34.80 40.28 5.32
CA GLY A 11 -33.80 39.61 4.48
C GLY A 11 -32.41 39.49 5.13
N SER A 12 -32.07 40.38 6.07
CA SER A 12 -30.77 40.36 6.77
C SER A 12 -30.60 39.14 7.70
N LEU A 13 -31.67 38.68 8.35
CA LEU A 13 -31.60 37.56 9.30
C LEU A 13 -31.44 36.23 8.59
N LEU A 14 -32.17 36.02 7.50
CA LEU A 14 -32.05 34.82 6.66
C LEU A 14 -30.67 34.74 5.99
N LEU A 15 -30.14 35.88 5.52
CA LEU A 15 -28.79 35.94 4.94
C LEU A 15 -27.72 35.59 5.98
N LYS A 16 -27.80 36.15 7.19
CA LYS A 16 -26.88 35.82 8.29
C LYS A 16 -26.95 34.35 8.66
N PHE A 17 -28.17 33.79 8.73
CA PHE A 17 -28.37 32.37 9.01
C PHE A 17 -27.76 31.48 7.91
N ALA A 18 -27.99 31.82 6.64
CA ALA A 18 -27.41 31.10 5.50
C ALA A 18 -25.87 31.11 5.54
N VAL A 19 -25.26 32.25 5.87
CA VAL A 19 -23.79 32.36 6.01
C VAL A 19 -23.26 31.49 7.15
N VAL A 20 -23.96 31.45 8.30
CA VAL A 20 -23.57 30.60 9.43
C VAL A 20 -23.71 29.12 9.08
N CYS A 21 -24.79 28.70 8.42
CA CYS A 21 -24.96 27.33 7.96
C CYS A 21 -23.88 26.92 6.95
N PHE A 22 -23.52 27.81 6.02
CA PHE A 22 -22.45 27.57 5.05
C PHE A 22 -21.09 27.43 5.74
N ALA A 23 -20.78 28.30 6.70
CA ALA A 23 -19.55 28.20 7.48
C ALA A 23 -19.48 26.89 8.29
N ALA A 24 -20.59 26.47 8.92
CA ALA A 24 -20.66 25.20 9.63
C ALA A 24 -20.46 24.00 8.70
N PHE A 25 -21.04 24.03 7.49
CA PHE A 25 -20.83 22.99 6.47
C PHE A 25 -19.35 22.87 6.07
N LEU A 26 -18.65 23.98 5.88
CA LEU A 26 -17.22 23.97 5.57
C LEU A 26 -16.38 23.37 6.71
N VAL A 27 -16.69 23.70 7.96
CA VAL A 27 -15.99 23.14 9.14
C VAL A 27 -16.20 21.63 9.23
N VAL A 28 -17.43 21.14 9.06
CA VAL A 28 -17.73 19.70 9.07
C VAL A 28 -17.04 18.98 7.91
N SER A 29 -17.03 19.59 6.72
CA SER A 29 -16.35 19.04 5.54
C SER A 29 -14.83 18.95 5.73
N LEU A 30 -14.21 19.97 6.34
CA LEU A 30 -12.79 19.98 6.69
C LEU A 30 -12.42 18.88 7.68
N ILE A 31 -13.24 18.67 8.72
CA ILE A 31 -13.03 17.59 9.69
C ILE A 31 -13.15 16.22 8.99
N GLY A 32 -14.14 16.05 8.11
CA GLY A 32 -14.30 14.82 7.32
C GLY A 32 -13.13 14.55 6.36
N GLN A 33 -12.49 15.60 5.83
CA GLN A 33 -11.28 15.46 5.01
C GLN A 33 -10.07 15.04 5.84
N GLN A 34 -9.92 15.54 7.07
CA GLN A 34 -8.83 15.12 7.96
C GLN A 34 -8.90 13.63 8.35
N PHE A 35 -10.11 13.08 8.54
CA PHE A 35 -10.29 11.64 8.78
C PHE A 35 -9.83 10.78 7.59
N LYS A 36 -10.16 11.20 6.36
CA LYS A 36 -9.72 10.50 5.14
C LYS A 36 -8.20 10.55 4.94
N ILE A 37 -7.57 11.64 5.36
CA ILE A 37 -6.10 11.77 5.30
C ILE A 37 -5.43 10.79 6.28
N SER A 38 -5.98 10.62 7.48
CA SER A 38 -5.44 9.68 8.47
C SER A 38 -5.55 8.23 8.01
N GLU A 39 -6.70 7.82 7.48
CA GLU A 39 -6.91 6.45 6.98
C GLU A 39 -5.98 6.16 5.79
N LYS A 40 -5.79 7.13 4.90
CA LYS A 40 -4.86 7.00 3.76
C LYS A 40 -3.39 6.98 4.19
N GLN A 41 -3.02 7.67 5.27
CA GLN A 41 -1.68 7.61 5.83
C GLN A 41 -1.40 6.26 6.49
N GLU A 42 -2.38 5.69 7.20
CA GLU A 42 -2.27 4.36 7.81
C GLU A 42 -2.13 3.27 6.74
N GLU A 43 -2.98 3.30 5.71
CA GLU A 43 -2.89 2.39 4.56
C GLU A 43 -1.53 2.50 3.86
N LEU A 44 -1.02 3.72 3.65
CA LEU A 44 0.31 3.94 3.08
C LEU A 44 1.42 3.39 3.98
N GLN A 45 1.33 3.58 5.29
CA GLN A 45 2.33 3.09 6.23
C GLN A 45 2.37 1.56 6.28
N ASP A 46 1.21 0.91 6.24
CA ASP A 46 1.12 -0.54 6.19
C ASP A 46 1.71 -1.09 4.87
N LEU A 47 1.31 -0.52 3.73
CA LEU A 47 1.88 -0.89 2.43
C LEU A 47 3.40 -0.66 2.37
N GLN A 48 3.90 0.44 2.94
CA GLN A 48 5.33 0.73 3.01
C GLN A 48 6.07 -0.32 3.86
N THR A 49 5.47 -0.75 4.97
CA THR A 49 6.01 -1.82 5.85
C THR A 49 6.07 -3.15 5.11
N GLN A 50 5.00 -3.52 4.42
CA GLN A 50 4.95 -4.75 3.63
C GLN A 50 5.99 -4.74 2.50
N LEU A 51 6.12 -3.62 1.80
CA LEU A 51 7.07 -3.44 0.71
C LEU A 51 8.52 -3.46 1.21
N SER A 52 8.79 -2.84 2.36
CA SER A 52 10.07 -2.92 3.07
C SER A 52 10.43 -4.36 3.42
N ALA A 53 9.52 -5.11 4.03
CA ALA A 53 9.74 -6.51 4.40
C ALA A 53 9.95 -7.39 3.15
N GLN A 54 9.21 -7.14 2.07
CA GLN A 54 9.36 -7.87 0.82
C GLN A 54 10.68 -7.54 0.10
N ASN A 55 11.12 -6.28 0.13
CA ASN A 55 12.42 -5.89 -0.41
C ASN A 55 13.56 -6.50 0.38
N ALA A 56 13.50 -6.49 1.71
CA ALA A 56 14.49 -7.16 2.55
C ALA A 56 14.59 -8.67 2.24
N ARG A 57 13.45 -9.36 2.10
CA ARG A 57 13.43 -10.77 1.68
C ARG A 57 13.99 -10.97 0.27
N ASN A 58 13.62 -10.11 -0.68
CA ASN A 58 14.16 -10.18 -2.04
C ASN A 58 15.67 -9.96 -2.06
N GLU A 59 16.17 -9.04 -1.25
CA GLU A 59 17.59 -8.74 -1.15
C GLU A 59 18.36 -9.87 -0.45
N GLU A 60 17.80 -10.52 0.57
CA GLU A 60 18.35 -11.76 1.12
C GLU A 60 18.40 -12.87 0.08
N ILE A 61 17.31 -13.10 -0.67
CA ILE A 61 17.27 -14.10 -1.72
C ILE A 61 18.33 -13.79 -2.78
N ARG A 62 18.42 -12.54 -3.25
CA ARG A 62 19.43 -12.12 -4.23
C ARG A 62 20.84 -12.26 -3.70
N ASN A 63 21.13 -11.81 -2.48
CA ASN A 63 22.45 -12.00 -1.87
C ASN A 63 22.79 -13.47 -1.68
N SER A 64 21.81 -14.31 -1.32
CA SER A 64 22.01 -15.76 -1.18
C SER A 64 22.25 -16.43 -2.52
N LEU A 65 21.72 -15.89 -3.62
CA LEU A 65 21.98 -16.36 -4.98
C LEU A 65 23.35 -15.88 -5.47
N GLU A 66 23.63 -14.58 -5.30
CA GLU A 66 24.78 -13.88 -5.89
C GLU A 66 26.09 -14.14 -5.15
N ASN A 67 26.06 -14.32 -3.81
CA ASN A 67 27.24 -14.72 -3.05
C ASN A 67 27.52 -16.23 -3.09
N SER A 68 26.79 -16.98 -3.91
CA SER A 68 26.80 -18.43 -3.82
C SER A 68 27.31 -19.10 -5.10
N SER A 69 28.45 -19.77 -4.92
CA SER A 69 28.65 -21.17 -5.36
C SER A 69 27.39 -22.04 -5.20
N GLY A 70 26.45 -21.67 -4.33
CA GLY A 70 25.14 -22.25 -4.11
C GLY A 70 24.19 -22.22 -5.32
N LEU A 71 24.30 -21.29 -6.27
CA LEU A 71 23.46 -21.30 -7.48
C LEU A 71 23.91 -22.41 -8.45
N GLU A 72 25.23 -22.57 -8.60
CA GLU A 72 25.84 -23.68 -9.32
C GLU A 72 25.61 -25.02 -8.60
N GLU A 73 25.73 -25.06 -7.28
CA GLU A 73 25.46 -26.23 -6.44
C GLU A 73 23.97 -26.62 -6.43
N TYR A 74 23.07 -25.65 -6.47
CA TYR A 74 21.62 -25.88 -6.60
C TYR A 74 21.29 -26.45 -7.98
N ALA A 75 21.84 -25.85 -9.04
CA ALA A 75 21.68 -26.35 -10.40
C ALA A 75 22.27 -27.77 -10.55
N GLU A 76 23.43 -28.05 -9.95
CA GLU A 76 24.06 -29.37 -9.94
C GLU A 76 23.22 -30.39 -9.16
N ARG A 77 22.69 -30.03 -7.98
CA ARG A 77 21.79 -30.91 -7.22
C ARG A 77 20.54 -31.27 -8.00
N GLN A 78 19.88 -30.27 -8.59
CA GLN A 78 18.67 -30.49 -9.39
C GLN A 78 18.95 -31.42 -10.58
N ALA A 79 20.06 -31.18 -11.28
CA ALA A 79 20.48 -32.00 -12.42
C ALA A 79 20.76 -33.45 -12.01
N ARG A 80 21.42 -33.68 -10.85
CA ARG A 80 21.68 -35.01 -10.31
C ARG A 80 20.39 -35.70 -9.82
N SER A 81 19.48 -34.99 -9.14
CA SER A 81 18.31 -35.60 -8.50
C SER A 81 17.12 -35.83 -9.43
N GLU A 82 16.86 -34.90 -10.35
CA GLU A 82 15.68 -34.98 -11.22
C GLU A 82 15.99 -35.46 -12.63
N LEU A 83 17.21 -35.19 -13.12
CA LEU A 83 17.60 -35.48 -14.50
C LEU A 83 18.64 -36.60 -14.60
N ASP A 84 19.10 -37.13 -13.47
CA ASP A 84 20.15 -38.16 -13.36
C ASP A 84 21.43 -37.78 -14.15
N TYR A 85 21.72 -36.49 -14.22
CA TYR A 85 22.89 -35.97 -14.90
C TYR A 85 24.13 -36.10 -14.03
N ALA A 86 25.25 -36.45 -14.67
CA ALA A 86 26.58 -36.50 -14.06
C ALA A 86 27.58 -35.68 -14.89
N LYS A 87 28.69 -35.27 -14.28
CA LYS A 87 29.72 -34.54 -15.03
C LYS A 87 30.38 -35.45 -16.07
N PRO A 88 30.85 -34.92 -17.21
CA PRO A 88 31.55 -35.72 -18.21
C PRO A 88 32.74 -36.48 -17.60
N GLY A 89 32.74 -37.81 -17.70
CA GLY A 89 33.79 -38.68 -17.15
C GLY A 89 33.59 -39.11 -15.69
N GLU A 90 32.52 -38.67 -15.02
CA GLU A 90 32.15 -39.12 -13.68
C GLU A 90 31.55 -40.54 -13.72
N ARG A 91 31.96 -41.41 -12.79
CA ARG A 91 31.42 -42.76 -12.65
C ARG A 91 30.50 -42.79 -11.42
N VAL A 92 29.20 -42.97 -11.66
CA VAL A 92 28.17 -43.08 -10.62
C VAL A 92 27.90 -44.56 -10.35
N PHE A 93 27.93 -44.97 -9.07
CA PHE A 93 27.61 -46.33 -8.65
C PHE A 93 26.29 -46.30 -7.87
N VAL A 94 25.33 -47.11 -8.29
CA VAL A 94 24.02 -47.24 -7.64
C VAL A 94 23.94 -48.62 -7.00
N ASP A 95 23.63 -48.67 -5.71
CA ASP A 95 23.44 -49.93 -5.00
C ASP A 95 22.06 -50.50 -5.35
N VAL A 96 22.03 -51.69 -5.94
CA VAL A 96 20.82 -52.41 -6.36
C VAL A 96 20.68 -53.67 -5.51
N GLY A 97 20.47 -53.47 -4.21
CA GLY A 97 20.15 -54.52 -3.24
C GLY A 97 18.76 -55.12 -3.42
#